data_AF-A0A9W5Y4Q4-F1
#
_entry.id   AF-A0A9W5Y4Q4-F1
#
_cell.length_a   1.000
_cell.length_b   1.000
_cell.length_c   1.000
_cell.angle_alpha   90.00
_cell.angle_beta   90.00
_cell.angle_gamma   90.00
#
_symmetry.space_group_name_H-M   'P 1'
#
loop_
_entity.id
_entity.type
_entity.pdbx_description
1 polymer ?
#
loop_
_entity_poly.entity_id
_entity_poly.type
_entity_poly.pdbx_seq_one_letter_code
_entity_poly.pdbx_strand_id
1 'polypeptide(L)'
;MYNEKYICDLCGREVSKVTVHHLIPREEGGKDLATAMLCIPCHKQIHALYSNKELSVRLYTISKLKNDDKITKYLKFITKHPGDSHISVKKSKNVRKK
;
A
#
# COMPACT_ATOMS: atom_id res chain seq x y z
N MET A 1 -11.04 -27.34 -1.69
CA MET A 1 -10.23 -26.35 -0.98
C MET A 1 -10.67 -24.99 -1.50
N TYR A 2 -11.28 -24.15 -0.68
CA TYR A 2 -11.72 -22.82 -1.13
C TYR A 2 -10.48 -21.94 -1.22
N ASN A 3 -10.10 -21.55 -2.46
CA ASN A 3 -9.16 -20.44 -2.65
C ASN A 3 -9.86 -19.17 -2.20
N GLU A 4 -9.70 -18.82 -0.92
CA GLU A 4 -10.11 -17.54 -0.37
C GLU A 4 -9.41 -16.42 -1.14
N LYS A 5 -10.18 -15.71 -1.96
CA LYS A 5 -9.72 -14.54 -2.69
C LYS A 5 -10.12 -13.29 -1.92
N TYR A 6 -9.16 -12.41 -1.74
CA TYR A 6 -9.33 -11.13 -1.06
C TYR A 6 -9.24 -9.99 -2.07
N ILE A 7 -9.97 -8.91 -1.83
CA ILE A 7 -9.85 -7.68 -2.61
C ILE A 7 -8.92 -6.71 -1.89
N CYS A 8 -7.90 -6.21 -2.59
CA CYS A 8 -7.00 -5.19 -2.05
C CYS A 8 -7.69 -3.82 -2.03
N ASP A 9 -7.76 -3.16 -0.86
CA ASP A 9 -8.41 -1.85 -0.70
C ASP A 9 -7.76 -0.74 -1.55
N LEU A 10 -6.47 -0.87 -1.85
CA LEU A 10 -5.71 0.13 -2.61
C LEU A 10 -5.81 -0.07 -4.13
N CYS A 11 -5.53 -1.28 -4.63
CA CYS A 11 -5.49 -1.54 -6.08
C CYS A 11 -6.72 -2.24 -6.66
N GLY A 12 -7.64 -2.71 -5.82
CA GLY A 12 -8.90 -3.33 -6.24
C GLY A 12 -8.77 -4.72 -6.86
N ARG A 13 -7.57 -5.32 -6.86
CA ARG A 13 -7.34 -6.66 -7.43
C ARG A 13 -7.75 -7.76 -6.47
N GLU A 14 -8.25 -8.86 -7.02
CA GLU A 14 -8.36 -10.16 -6.35
C GLU A 14 -6.96 -10.75 -6.12
N VAL A 15 -6.66 -11.17 -4.89
CA VAL A 15 -5.39 -11.77 -4.47
C VAL A 15 -5.60 -12.94 -3.51
N SER A 16 -4.67 -13.88 -3.47
CA SER A 16 -4.71 -14.98 -2.48
C SER A 16 -4.41 -14.53 -1.05
N LYS A 17 -3.73 -13.38 -0.88
CA LYS A 17 -3.28 -12.91 0.43
C LYS A 17 -3.27 -11.39 0.55
N VAL A 18 -3.85 -10.90 1.64
CA VAL A 18 -3.77 -9.51 2.08
C VAL A 18 -3.01 -9.39 3.39
N THR A 19 -2.55 -8.18 3.68
CA THR A 19 -1.83 -7.80 4.88
C THR A 19 -2.44 -6.52 5.42
N VAL A 20 -2.50 -6.41 6.75
CA VAL A 20 -2.98 -5.20 7.43
C VAL A 20 -1.93 -4.10 7.27
N HIS A 21 -2.33 -2.98 6.69
CA HIS A 21 -1.53 -1.75 6.66
C HIS A 21 -2.15 -0.71 7.58
N HIS A 22 -1.34 -0.12 8.47
CA HIS A 22 -1.78 0.97 9.33
C HIS A 22 -1.54 2.28 8.58
N LEU A 23 -2.63 3.00 8.27
CA LEU A 23 -2.55 4.22 7.47
C LEU A 23 -1.86 5.36 8.24
N ILE A 24 -1.98 5.34 9.57
CA ILE A 24 -1.16 6.12 10.48
C ILE A 24 -0.18 5.12 11.13
N PRO A 25 1.14 5.33 11.02
CA PRO A 25 2.12 4.47 11.66
C PRO A 25 1.84 4.33 13.17
N ARG A 26 2.03 3.13 13.72
CA ARG A 26 1.87 2.89 15.16
C ARG A 26 2.74 3.82 16.01
N GLU A 27 3.93 4.14 15.51
CA GLU A 27 4.89 5.05 16.14
C GLU A 27 4.38 6.49 16.25
N GLU A 28 3.37 6.87 15.46
CA GLU A 28 2.72 8.19 15.50
C GLU A 28 1.30 8.13 16.11
N GLY A 29 1.03 7.10 16.91
CA GLY A 29 -0.25 6.94 17.63
C GLY A 29 -1.33 6.19 16.84
N GLY A 30 -0.99 5.58 15.70
CA GLY A 30 -1.95 4.91 14.81
C GLY A 30 -2.44 3.51 15.23
N LYS A 31 -2.26 3.11 16.48
CA LYS A 31 -2.55 1.74 16.94
C LYS A 31 -4.03 1.37 16.83
N ASP A 32 -4.93 2.33 17.07
CA ASP A 32 -6.39 2.18 17.01
C ASP A 32 -7.02 2.99 15.86
N LEU A 33 -6.19 3.43 14.91
CA LEU A 33 -6.62 4.26 13.78
C LEU A 33 -6.85 3.41 12.53
N ALA A 34 -7.34 4.05 11.47
CA ALA A 34 -7.77 3.38 10.25
C ALA A 34 -6.70 2.42 9.68
N THR A 35 -7.09 1.17 9.45
CA THR A 35 -6.28 0.15 8.78
C THR A 35 -6.89 -0.20 7.43
N ALA A 36 -6.09 -0.78 6.54
CA ALA A 36 -6.54 -1.24 5.22
C ALA A 36 -5.97 -2.64 4.91
N MET A 37 -6.75 -3.45 4.20
CA MET A 37 -6.33 -4.77 3.71
C MET A 37 -5.63 -4.61 2.37
N LEU A 38 -4.30 -4.71 2.37
CA LEU A 38 -3.49 -4.50 1.19
C LEU A 38 -2.80 -5.79 0.75
N CYS A 39 -2.80 -6.05 -0.55
CA CYS A 39 -1.93 -7.09 -1.10
C CYS A 39 -0.45 -6.76 -0.84
N ILE A 40 0.36 -7.81 -0.72
CA ILE A 40 1.81 -7.71 -0.45
C ILE A 40 2.53 -6.68 -1.34
N PRO A 41 2.34 -6.63 -2.68
CA PRO A 41 3.05 -5.67 -3.50
C PRO A 41 2.60 -4.22 -3.23
N CYS A 42 1.31 -3.96 -2.98
CA CYS A 42 0.83 -2.62 -2.62
C CYS A 42 1.40 -2.16 -1.28
N HIS A 43 1.41 -3.05 -0.28
CA HIS A 43 1.98 -2.75 1.03
C HIS A 43 3.48 -2.39 0.91
N LYS A 44 4.26 -3.22 0.21
CA LYS A 44 5.68 -2.95 -0.04
C LYS A 44 5.89 -1.65 -0.82
N GLN A 45 5.04 -1.37 -1.79
CA GLN A 45 5.15 -0.17 -2.61
C GLN A 45 4.94 1.11 -1.80
N ILE A 46 3.96 1.15 -0.88
CA ILE A 46 3.72 2.32 -0.02
C ILE A 46 4.99 2.68 0.74
N HIS A 47 5.60 1.71 1.45
CA HIS A 47 6.83 1.94 2.22
C HIS A 47 8.07 2.16 1.34
N ALA A 48 8.00 1.84 0.05
CA ALA A 48 9.07 2.18 -0.89
C ALA A 48 8.94 3.59 -1.43
N LEU A 49 7.73 4.15 -1.52
CA LEU A 49 7.47 5.48 -2.05
C LEU A 49 7.51 6.58 -0.99
N TYR A 50 7.02 6.28 0.21
CA TYR A 50 6.80 7.26 1.27
C TYR A 50 7.44 6.83 2.58
N SER A 51 7.91 7.80 3.35
CA SER A 51 8.32 7.59 4.73
C SER A 51 7.12 7.56 5.69
N ASN A 52 7.29 6.98 6.89
CA ASN A 52 6.24 6.95 7.93
C ASN A 52 5.67 8.36 8.20
N LYS A 53 6.55 9.38 8.31
CA LYS A 53 6.15 10.78 8.50
C LYS A 53 5.29 11.35 7.37
N GLU A 54 5.54 10.94 6.12
CA GLU A 54 4.67 11.36 5.02
C GLU A 54 3.31 10.68 5.09
N LEU A 55 3.27 9.40 5.51
CA LEU A 55 2.03 8.66 5.70
C LEU A 55 1.16 9.30 6.79
N SER A 56 1.73 9.62 7.95
CA SER A 56 0.98 10.24 9.05
C SER A 56 0.43 11.63 8.73
N VAL A 57 1.23 12.48 8.06
CA VAL A 57 0.87 13.89 7.86
C VAL A 57 -0.06 14.07 6.66
N ARG A 58 0.24 13.44 5.52
CA ARG A 58 -0.44 13.73 4.25
C ARG A 58 -1.14 12.55 3.57
N LEU A 59 -0.82 11.31 3.92
CA LEU A 59 -1.34 10.11 3.23
C LEU A 59 -2.03 9.10 4.18
N TYR A 60 -2.64 9.59 5.25
CA TYR A 60 -3.22 8.76 6.32
C TYR A 60 -4.60 8.15 6.00
N THR A 61 -5.04 8.16 4.73
CA THR A 61 -6.28 7.50 4.29
C THR A 61 -6.09 6.85 2.93
N ILE A 62 -6.89 5.81 2.62
CA ILE A 62 -6.88 5.18 1.30
C ILE A 62 -7.23 6.19 0.20
N SER A 63 -8.17 7.11 0.45
CA SER A 63 -8.51 8.15 -0.51
C SER A 63 -7.31 9.06 -0.78
N LYS A 64 -6.62 9.54 0.27
CA LYS A 64 -5.42 10.38 0.13
C LYS A 64 -4.30 9.65 -0.59
N LEU A 65 -4.09 8.37 -0.28
CA LEU A 65 -3.18 7.52 -1.04
C LEU A 65 -3.58 7.52 -2.51
N LYS A 66 -4.78 7.05 -2.88
CA LYS A 66 -5.22 6.91 -4.28
C LYS A 66 -5.10 8.19 -5.11
N ASN A 67 -5.20 9.36 -4.49
CA ASN A 67 -5.07 10.68 -5.12
C ASN A 67 -3.62 11.19 -5.28
N ASP A 68 -2.61 10.56 -4.67
CA ASP A 68 -1.20 10.99 -4.84
C ASP A 68 -0.60 10.46 -6.14
N ASP A 69 -0.01 11.36 -6.94
CA ASP A 69 0.55 11.05 -8.25
C ASP A 69 1.50 9.84 -8.27
N LYS A 70 2.36 9.67 -7.25
CA LYS A 70 3.34 8.58 -7.24
C LYS A 70 2.64 7.22 -7.10
N ILE A 71 1.63 7.12 -6.24
CA ILE A 71 0.90 5.87 -6.11
C ILE A 71 -0.06 5.68 -7.27
N THR A 72 -0.72 6.73 -7.79
CA THR A 72 -1.64 6.61 -8.94
C THR A 72 -0.92 6.02 -10.15
N LYS A 73 0.33 6.45 -10.42
CA LYS A 73 1.18 5.85 -11.47
C LYS A 73 1.43 4.36 -11.24
N TYR A 74 1.71 3.98 -10.00
CA TYR A 74 1.86 2.58 -9.63
C TYR A 74 0.54 1.80 -9.77
N LEU A 75 -0.60 2.38 -9.38
CA LEU A 75 -1.91 1.75 -9.49
C LEU A 75 -2.27 1.44 -10.94
N LYS A 76 -2.01 2.37 -11.87
CA LYS A 76 -2.20 2.13 -13.31
C LYS A 76 -1.33 0.99 -13.88
N PHE A 77 -0.19 0.72 -13.26
CA PHE A 77 0.69 -0.38 -13.65
C PHE A 77 0.25 -1.70 -13.02
N ILE A 78 0.04 -1.72 -11.70
CA ILE A 78 -0.23 -2.94 -10.95
C ILE A 78 -1.59 -3.57 -11.31
N THR A 79 -2.60 -2.77 -11.64
CA THR A 79 -3.94 -3.26 -12.04
C THR A 79 -3.93 -4.09 -13.32
N LYS A 80 -2.89 -3.96 -14.15
CA LYS A 80 -2.70 -4.74 -15.38
C LYS A 80 -2.12 -6.14 -15.12
N HIS A 81 -1.72 -6.44 -13.89
CA HIS A 81 -1.06 -7.69 -13.53
C HIS A 81 -1.98 -8.55 -12.64
N PRO A 82 -1.96 -9.89 -12.80
CA PRO A 82 -2.64 -10.81 -11.89
C PRO A 82 -2.29 -10.57 -10.41
N GLY A 83 -3.23 -10.86 -9.52
CA GLY A 83 -3.11 -10.60 -8.09
C GLY A 83 -1.82 -11.11 -7.45
N ASP A 84 -1.47 -12.36 -7.79
CA ASP A 84 -0.33 -13.11 -7.26
C ASP A 84 0.98 -12.87 -8.04
N SER A 85 1.00 -11.91 -8.98
CA SER A 85 2.24 -11.56 -9.67
C SER A 85 3.30 -11.04 -8.71
N HIS A 86 4.51 -11.59 -8.82
CA HIS A 86 5.66 -11.10 -8.08
C HIS A 86 6.18 -9.80 -8.70
N ILE A 87 6.04 -8.70 -7.98
CA ILE A 87 6.49 -7.37 -8.42
C ILE A 87 7.69 -6.94 -7.58
N SER A 88 8.80 -6.66 -8.27
CA SER A 88 9.97 -6.07 -7.62
C SER A 88 9.71 -4.60 -7.28
N VAL A 89 9.98 -4.22 -6.02
CA VAL A 89 9.77 -2.87 -5.52
C VAL A 89 11.12 -2.22 -5.24
N LYS A 90 11.42 -1.11 -5.93
CA LYS A 90 12.61 -0.29 -5.65
C LYS A 90 12.25 0.88 -4.74
N LYS A 91 12.97 1.00 -3.61
CA LYS A 91 12.82 2.15 -2.70
C LYS A 91 13.18 3.46 -3.40
N SER A 92 12.34 4.48 -3.24
CA SER A 92 12.55 5.85 -3.69
C SER A 92 13.75 6.49 -3.00
N LYS A 93 14.43 7.43 -3.70
CA LYS A 93 15.56 8.19 -3.13
C LYS A 93 15.18 8.93 -1.84
N ASN A 94 13.92 9.36 -1.71
CA ASN A 94 13.42 10.07 -0.52
C ASN A 94 13.41 9.15 0.72
N VAL A 95 12.99 7.89 0.55
CA VAL A 95 12.96 6.90 1.64
C VAL A 95 14.36 6.40 2.01
N ARG A 96 15.30 6.31 1.05
CA ARG A 96 16.67 5.82 1.31
C ARG A 96 17.56 6.79 2.10
N LYS A 97 17.22 8.08 2.12
CA LYS A 97 18.02 9.14 2.73
C LYS A 97 17.69 9.39 4.20
N LYS A 98 16.82 8.58 4.80
CA LYS A 98 16.38 8.72 6.19
C LYS A 98 16.78 7.50 6.99
#